data_AF-A0A7S1WIG1-F1
#
_entry.id   AF-A0A7S1WIG1-F1
#
_cell.length_a   1.000
_cell.length_b   1.000
_cell.length_c   1.000
_cell.angle_alpha   90.00
_cell.angle_beta   90.00
_cell.angle_gamma   90.00
#
_symmetry.space_group_name_H-M   'P 1'
#
loop_
_entity.id
_entity.type
_entity.pdbx_description
1 polymer ?
#
loop_
_entity_poly.entity_id
_entity_poly.type
_entity_poly.pdbx_seq_one_letter_code
_entity_poly.pdbx_strand_id
1 'polypeptide(L)'
;ARGSGPAPGVVSYGTAISACEGAHRWQHALALMQAMQMQGLVPDTKACCACISACEKGQQWQRALGLLGDMRRAGVELDVVAYSACISACEKCGNWEWALALFRELQSSGLRWDTIAGNAAVSACGAGRQWQRALAELGGMREGRLEPDAVSWNAALGACSASRQWAMAAALLTEMARRGCEPDLVALAAAL
;
A
#
# COMPACT_ATOMS: atom_id res chain seq x y z
N ALA A 1 16.27 -42.82 12.23
CA ALA A 1 17.10 -41.93 11.40
C ALA A 1 16.20 -40.82 10.85
N ARG A 2 16.34 -39.59 11.36
CA ARG A 2 15.62 -38.43 10.81
C ARG A 2 16.41 -37.97 9.58
N GLY A 3 15.80 -38.07 8.40
CA GLY A 3 16.41 -37.64 7.16
C GLY A 3 16.72 -36.15 7.22
N SER A 4 18.01 -35.82 7.26
CA SER A 4 18.51 -34.50 6.92
C SER A 4 18.25 -34.28 5.43
N GLY A 5 17.08 -33.73 5.10
CA GLY A 5 16.83 -33.20 3.76
C GLY A 5 17.86 -32.10 3.45
N PRO A 6 18.11 -31.81 2.15
CA PRO A 6 19.04 -30.75 1.77
C PRO A 6 18.63 -29.44 2.46
N ALA A 7 19.62 -28.70 2.98
CA ALA A 7 19.38 -27.42 3.63
C ALA A 7 18.61 -26.50 2.67
N PRO A 8 17.45 -25.94 3.07
CA PRO A 8 16.66 -25.10 2.19
C PRO A 8 17.48 -23.87 1.77
N GLY A 9 17.67 -23.71 0.46
CA GLY A 9 18.36 -22.54 -0.09
C GLY A 9 17.45 -21.30 -0.21
N VAL A 10 18.03 -20.18 -0.67
CA VAL A 10 17.33 -18.90 -0.91
C VAL A 10 16.02 -19.08 -1.67
N VAL A 11 16.04 -19.88 -2.75
CA VAL A 11 14.85 -20.15 -3.60
C VAL A 11 13.75 -20.89 -2.83
N SER A 12 14.12 -21.81 -1.93
CA SER A 12 13.17 -22.57 -1.12
C SER A 12 12.48 -21.67 -0.09
N TYR A 13 13.22 -20.77 0.54
CA TYR A 13 12.67 -19.78 1.46
C TYR A 13 11.78 -18.76 0.74
N GLY A 14 12.23 -18.21 -0.38
CA GLY A 14 11.46 -17.26 -1.18
C GLY A 14 10.10 -17.85 -1.59
N THR A 15 10.08 -19.09 -2.08
CA THR A 15 8.83 -19.78 -2.46
C THR A 15 7.89 -19.97 -1.28
N ALA A 16 8.41 -20.35 -0.11
CA ALA A 16 7.62 -20.53 1.10
C ALA A 16 7.06 -19.20 1.63
N ILE A 17 7.82 -18.11 1.53
CA ILE A 17 7.39 -16.76 1.91
C ILE A 17 6.29 -16.27 0.96
N SER A 18 6.43 -16.45 -0.36
CA SER A 18 5.37 -16.15 -1.33
C SER A 18 4.10 -16.95 -1.07
N ALA A 19 4.20 -18.21 -0.65
CA ALA A 19 3.04 -19.01 -0.26
C ALA A 19 2.33 -18.45 0.99
N CYS A 20 3.08 -17.91 1.95
CA CYS A 20 2.51 -17.27 3.14
C CYS A 20 1.75 -15.98 2.81
N GLU A 21 2.16 -15.28 1.76
CA GLU A 21 1.48 -14.08 1.25
C GLU A 21 0.05 -14.39 0.76
N GLY A 22 -0.12 -15.49 0.01
CA GLY A 22 -1.44 -15.94 -0.45
C GLY A 22 -2.33 -16.48 0.69
N ALA A 23 -1.72 -17.01 1.74
CA ALA A 23 -2.43 -17.57 2.90
C ALA A 23 -2.69 -16.54 4.04
N HIS A 24 -2.33 -15.27 3.86
CA HIS A 24 -2.43 -14.21 4.88
C HIS A 24 -1.66 -14.53 6.19
N ARG A 25 -0.61 -15.35 6.13
CA ARG A 25 0.16 -15.82 7.30
C ARG A 25 1.41 -14.99 7.55
N TRP A 26 1.25 -13.71 7.89
CA TRP A 26 2.36 -12.77 8.11
C TRP A 26 3.36 -13.26 9.17
N GLN A 27 2.90 -13.93 10.23
CA GLN A 27 3.75 -14.49 11.28
C GLN A 27 4.72 -15.54 10.72
N HIS A 28 4.22 -16.41 9.84
CA HIS A 28 5.01 -17.47 9.22
C HIS A 28 5.98 -16.90 8.19
N ALA A 29 5.53 -15.92 7.39
CA ALA A 29 6.40 -15.21 6.45
C ALA A 29 7.61 -14.60 7.17
N LEU A 30 7.39 -13.90 8.29
CA LEU A 30 8.45 -13.29 9.08
C LEU A 30 9.35 -14.31 9.77
N ALA A 31 8.78 -15.41 10.28
CA ALA A 31 9.57 -16.49 10.87
C ALA A 31 10.50 -17.15 9.84
N LEU A 32 10.01 -17.35 8.60
CA LEU A 32 10.82 -17.86 7.49
C LEU A 32 11.93 -16.88 7.09
N MET A 33 11.62 -15.58 7.04
CA MET A 33 12.59 -14.53 6.77
C MET A 33 13.70 -14.50 7.83
N GLN A 34 13.34 -14.56 9.11
CA GLN A 34 14.31 -14.61 10.21
C GLN A 34 15.15 -15.90 10.16
N ALA A 35 14.52 -17.05 9.88
CA ALA A 35 15.25 -18.32 9.75
C ALA A 35 16.27 -18.27 8.60
N MET A 36 15.90 -17.66 7.47
CA MET A 36 16.79 -17.44 6.33
C MET A 36 18.00 -16.58 6.74
N GLN A 37 17.78 -15.45 7.42
CA GLN A 37 18.83 -14.56 7.90
C GLN A 37 19.76 -15.24 8.94
N MET A 38 19.20 -16.05 9.85
CA MET A 38 19.96 -16.80 10.85
C MET A 38 20.88 -17.86 10.22
N GLN A 39 20.58 -18.31 9.01
CA GLN A 39 21.45 -19.20 8.22
C GLN A 39 22.49 -18.44 7.39
N GLY A 40 22.58 -17.12 7.54
CA GLY A 40 23.49 -16.27 6.77
C GLY A 40 23.06 -16.05 5.32
N LEU A 41 21.82 -16.40 4.97
CA LEU A 41 21.27 -16.17 3.64
C LEU A 41 20.71 -14.75 3.57
N VAL A 42 21.04 -14.03 2.49
CA VAL A 42 20.53 -12.68 2.24
C VAL A 42 19.19 -12.77 1.50
N PRO A 43 18.10 -12.24 2.07
CA PRO A 43 16.82 -12.15 1.39
C PRO A 43 16.92 -11.37 0.09
N ASP A 44 16.37 -11.90 -0.98
CA ASP A 44 16.24 -11.16 -2.23
C ASP A 44 15.03 -10.21 -2.19
N THR A 45 14.95 -9.30 -3.16
CA THR A 45 13.85 -8.32 -3.27
C THR A 45 12.49 -9.02 -3.22
N LYS A 46 12.34 -10.17 -3.90
CA LYS A 46 11.07 -10.90 -3.98
C LYS A 46 10.63 -11.42 -2.62
N ALA A 47 11.52 -12.05 -1.85
CA ALA A 47 11.22 -12.52 -0.51
C ALA A 47 10.81 -11.37 0.41
N CYS A 48 11.51 -10.24 0.35
CA CYS A 48 11.17 -9.06 1.14
C CYS A 48 9.82 -8.47 0.75
N CYS A 49 9.55 -8.27 -0.54
CA CYS A 49 8.26 -7.78 -1.04
C CYS A 49 7.11 -8.71 -0.61
N ALA A 50 7.28 -10.03 -0.72
CA ALA A 50 6.28 -11.00 -0.27
C ALA A 50 6.04 -10.94 1.25
N CYS A 51 7.09 -10.72 2.04
CA CYS A 51 6.96 -10.49 3.49
C CYS A 51 6.22 -9.18 3.81
N ILE A 52 6.52 -8.09 3.09
CA ILE A 52 5.84 -6.80 3.25
C ILE A 52 4.36 -6.95 2.87
N SER A 53 4.04 -7.57 1.74
CA SER A 53 2.66 -7.85 1.30
C SER A 53 1.92 -8.75 2.29
N ALA A 54 2.58 -9.75 2.88
CA ALA A 54 1.98 -10.53 3.96
C ALA A 54 1.70 -9.66 5.20
N CYS A 55 2.61 -8.76 5.57
CA CYS A 55 2.41 -7.81 6.67
C CYS A 55 1.27 -6.83 6.40
N GLU A 56 1.12 -6.34 5.17
CA GLU A 56 0.02 -5.49 4.71
C GLU A 56 -1.33 -6.20 4.89
N LYS A 57 -1.45 -7.43 4.38
CA LYS A 57 -2.64 -8.29 4.58
C LYS A 57 -2.92 -8.58 6.05
N GLY A 58 -1.87 -8.62 6.87
CA GLY A 58 -1.94 -8.81 8.32
C GLY A 58 -2.13 -7.53 9.13
N GLN A 59 -2.26 -6.36 8.49
CA GLN A 59 -2.34 -5.04 9.12
C GLN A 59 -1.17 -4.76 10.10
N GLN A 60 0.03 -5.26 9.78
CA GLN A 60 1.24 -5.10 10.57
C GLN A 60 2.13 -3.98 10.00
N TRP A 61 1.63 -2.75 10.02
CA TRP A 61 2.29 -1.61 9.38
C TRP A 61 3.71 -1.34 9.92
N GLN A 62 3.95 -1.45 11.23
CA GLN A 62 5.31 -1.24 11.79
C GLN A 62 6.30 -2.28 11.28
N ARG A 63 5.86 -3.53 11.11
CA ARG A 63 6.71 -4.61 10.60
C ARG A 63 6.98 -4.42 9.11
N ALA A 64 5.99 -3.99 8.33
CA ALA A 64 6.17 -3.62 6.94
C ALA A 64 7.18 -2.48 6.76
N LEU A 65 7.06 -1.41 7.56
CA LEU A 65 8.02 -0.29 7.56
C LEU A 65 9.42 -0.71 7.98
N GLY A 66 9.53 -1.56 9.01
CA GLY A 66 10.81 -2.12 9.46
C GLY A 66 11.52 -2.88 8.34
N LEU A 67 10.81 -3.76 7.64
CA LEU A 67 11.34 -4.51 6.50
C LEU A 67 11.76 -3.58 5.35
N LEU A 68 10.97 -2.56 5.03
CA LEU A 68 11.33 -1.58 4.00
C LEU A 68 12.62 -0.83 4.37
N GLY A 69 12.77 -0.47 5.65
CA GLY A 69 13.99 0.14 6.18
C GLY A 69 15.19 -0.80 6.17
N ASP A 70 14.99 -2.09 6.45
CA ASP A 70 16.02 -3.13 6.38
C ASP A 70 16.52 -3.31 4.94
N MET A 71 15.60 -3.40 3.97
CA MET A 71 15.93 -3.45 2.54
C MET A 71 16.78 -2.25 2.13
N ARG A 72 16.39 -1.03 2.55
CA ARG A 72 17.14 0.20 2.25
C ARG A 72 18.55 0.16 2.83
N ARG A 73 18.70 -0.27 4.08
CA ARG A 73 20.02 -0.38 4.75
C ARG A 73 20.90 -1.46 4.13
N ALA A 74 20.30 -2.53 3.64
CA ALA A 74 20.99 -3.61 2.94
C ALA A 74 21.33 -3.27 1.48
N GLY A 75 20.93 -2.09 0.98
CA GLY A 75 21.13 -1.70 -0.42
C GLY A 75 20.30 -2.52 -1.41
N VAL A 76 19.23 -3.17 -0.95
CA VAL A 76 18.29 -3.91 -1.80
C VAL A 76 17.42 -2.88 -2.53
N GLU A 77 17.34 -3.01 -3.86
CA GLU A 77 16.48 -2.14 -4.66
C GLU A 77 15.01 -2.32 -4.26
N LEU A 78 14.41 -1.21 -3.83
CA LEU A 78 12.99 -1.13 -3.55
C LEU A 78 12.22 -0.97 -4.86
N ASP A 79 11.14 -1.74 -5.03
CA ASP A 79 10.23 -1.61 -6.16
C ASP A 79 8.91 -0.95 -5.75
N VAL A 80 8.07 -0.64 -6.75
CA VAL A 80 6.75 -0.04 -6.53
C VAL A 80 5.87 -0.92 -5.66
N VAL A 81 6.00 -2.25 -5.77
CA VAL A 81 5.19 -3.20 -5.00
C VAL A 81 5.47 -3.08 -3.50
N ALA A 82 6.74 -2.99 -3.10
CA ALA A 82 7.13 -2.79 -1.71
C ALA A 82 6.56 -1.48 -1.13
N TYR A 83 6.68 -0.37 -1.87
CA TYR A 83 6.09 0.90 -1.44
C TYR A 83 4.57 0.83 -1.36
N SER A 84 3.88 0.34 -2.42
CA SER A 84 2.42 0.22 -2.46
C SER A 84 1.89 -0.62 -1.29
N ALA A 85 2.56 -1.72 -0.95
CA ALA A 85 2.18 -2.56 0.18
C ALA A 85 2.39 -1.86 1.54
N CYS A 86 3.50 -1.14 1.73
CA CYS A 86 3.73 -0.35 2.95
C CYS A 86 2.71 0.80 3.10
N ILE A 87 2.42 1.53 2.02
CA ILE A 87 1.43 2.61 2.00
C ILE A 87 0.05 2.06 2.35
N SER A 88 -0.36 0.96 1.72
CA SER A 88 -1.63 0.27 1.99
C SER A 88 -1.72 -0.23 3.43
N ALA A 89 -0.64 -0.79 3.99
CA ALA A 89 -0.61 -1.21 5.38
C ALA A 89 -0.80 -0.02 6.34
N CYS A 90 -0.16 1.11 6.07
CA CYS A 90 -0.30 2.32 6.88
C CYS A 90 -1.72 2.89 6.78
N GLU A 91 -2.29 2.94 5.57
CA GLU A 91 -3.66 3.39 5.30
C GLU A 91 -4.69 2.56 6.07
N LYS A 92 -4.66 1.23 5.94
CA LYS A 92 -5.59 0.32 6.64
C LYS A 92 -5.51 0.40 8.15
N CYS A 93 -4.37 0.81 8.70
CA CYS A 93 -4.17 1.00 10.13
C CYS A 93 -4.41 2.43 10.61
N GLY A 94 -4.89 3.34 9.74
CA GLY A 94 -5.17 4.74 10.07
C GLY A 94 -3.93 5.63 10.21
N ASN A 95 -2.75 5.16 9.83
CA ASN A 95 -1.49 5.90 9.91
C ASN A 95 -1.27 6.73 8.64
N TRP A 96 -2.17 7.68 8.39
CA TRP A 96 -2.20 8.46 7.15
C TRP A 96 -0.92 9.29 6.93
N GLU A 97 -0.28 9.78 8.00
CA GLU A 97 0.97 10.55 7.88
C GLU A 97 2.10 9.71 7.29
N TRP A 98 2.25 8.47 7.78
CA TRP A 98 3.23 7.52 7.26
C TRP A 98 2.93 7.10 5.83
N ALA A 99 1.66 6.83 5.51
CA ALA A 99 1.24 6.50 4.15
C ALA A 99 1.63 7.62 3.16
N LEU A 100 1.39 8.88 3.51
CA LEU A 100 1.74 10.02 2.65
C LEU A 100 3.23 10.31 2.59
N ALA A 101 3.96 10.11 3.70
CA ALA A 101 5.41 10.21 3.68
C ALA A 101 6.03 9.20 2.71
N LEU A 102 5.59 7.95 2.76
CA LEU A 102 6.02 6.90 1.83
C LEU A 102 5.62 7.18 0.39
N PHE A 103 4.41 7.68 0.16
CA PHE A 103 3.96 7.99 -1.20
C PHE A 103 4.78 9.11 -1.85
N ARG A 104 5.12 10.15 -1.09
CA ARG A 104 6.03 11.21 -1.55
C ARG A 104 7.42 10.67 -1.84
N GLU A 105 7.90 9.76 -0.99
CA GLU A 105 9.17 9.10 -1.21
C GLU A 105 9.15 8.32 -2.54
N LEU A 106 8.08 7.56 -2.79
CA LEU A 106 7.86 6.85 -4.04
C LEU A 106 7.77 7.79 -5.25
N GLN A 107 7.14 8.96 -5.13
CA GLN A 107 7.12 9.98 -6.19
C GLN A 107 8.53 10.53 -6.47
N SER A 108 9.35 10.70 -5.42
CA SER A 108 10.72 11.23 -5.53
C SER A 108 11.77 10.22 -5.99
N SER A 109 11.49 8.91 -5.88
CA SER A 109 12.43 7.84 -6.22
C SER A 109 12.60 7.64 -7.73
N GLY A 110 11.81 8.34 -8.56
CA GLY A 110 11.78 8.16 -10.01
C GLY A 110 11.08 6.87 -10.45
N LEU A 111 10.56 6.08 -9.50
CA LEU A 111 9.75 4.89 -9.79
C LEU A 111 8.39 5.31 -10.34
N ARG A 112 7.92 4.60 -11.36
CA ARG A 112 6.56 4.78 -11.89
C ARG A 112 5.56 4.12 -10.94
N TRP A 113 5.02 4.91 -10.02
CA TRP A 113 3.94 4.49 -9.15
C TRP A 113 2.66 4.17 -9.95
N ASP A 114 1.80 3.35 -9.35
CA ASP A 114 0.61 2.79 -9.98
C ASP A 114 -0.69 3.24 -9.30
N THR A 115 -1.82 2.80 -9.85
CA THR A 115 -3.15 3.11 -9.29
C THR A 115 -3.31 2.58 -7.86
N ILE A 116 -2.62 1.50 -7.48
CA ILE A 116 -2.68 0.94 -6.13
C ILE A 116 -2.06 1.92 -5.13
N ALA A 117 -0.84 2.41 -5.39
CA ALA A 117 -0.19 3.41 -4.55
C ALA A 117 -1.01 4.70 -4.46
N GLY A 118 -1.54 5.17 -5.59
CA GLY A 118 -2.37 6.37 -5.67
C GLY A 118 -3.67 6.25 -4.86
N ASN A 119 -4.42 5.16 -5.07
CA ASN A 119 -5.64 4.87 -4.32
C ASN A 119 -5.37 4.85 -2.82
N ALA A 120 -4.31 4.15 -2.38
CA ALA A 120 -3.94 4.07 -0.97
C ALA A 120 -3.57 5.44 -0.39
N ALA A 121 -2.89 6.31 -1.16
CA ALA A 121 -2.58 7.67 -0.74
C ALA A 121 -3.83 8.56 -0.61
N VAL A 122 -4.77 8.47 -1.57
CA VAL A 122 -6.04 9.21 -1.51
C VAL A 122 -6.90 8.73 -0.34
N SER A 123 -7.01 7.41 -0.14
CA SER A 123 -7.70 6.80 1.00
C SER A 123 -7.09 7.20 2.35
N ALA A 124 -5.76 7.20 2.46
CA ALA A 124 -5.06 7.69 3.63
C ALA A 124 -5.40 9.18 3.91
N CYS A 125 -5.42 10.03 2.88
CA CYS A 125 -5.87 11.43 3.05
C CYS A 125 -7.30 11.52 3.58
N GLY A 126 -8.21 10.67 3.08
CA GLY A 126 -9.58 10.58 3.56
C GLY A 126 -9.66 10.22 5.04
N ALA A 127 -8.95 9.17 5.46
CA ALA A 127 -8.85 8.75 6.86
C ALA A 127 -8.28 9.86 7.76
N GLY A 128 -7.31 10.63 7.25
CA GLY A 128 -6.71 11.78 7.93
C GLY A 128 -7.50 13.09 7.87
N ARG A 129 -8.69 13.10 7.24
CA ARG A 129 -9.50 14.31 6.96
C ARG A 129 -8.74 15.41 6.23
N GLN A 130 -7.78 15.02 5.38
CA GLN A 130 -6.95 15.94 4.60
C GLN A 130 -7.54 16.13 3.20
N TRP A 131 -8.70 16.76 3.10
CA TRP A 131 -9.44 16.86 1.83
C TRP A 131 -8.65 17.56 0.71
N GLN A 132 -7.87 18.61 1.02
CA GLN A 132 -7.05 19.29 0.01
C GLN A 132 -6.01 18.35 -0.58
N ARG A 133 -5.39 17.52 0.27
CA ARG A 133 -4.40 16.54 -0.18
C ARG A 133 -5.07 15.43 -0.97
N ALA A 134 -6.21 14.91 -0.51
CA ALA A 134 -6.95 13.88 -1.24
C ALA A 134 -7.28 14.32 -2.67
N LEU A 135 -7.73 15.57 -2.84
CA LEU A 135 -7.97 16.17 -4.15
C LEU A 135 -6.70 16.35 -4.98
N ALA A 136 -5.60 16.80 -4.35
CA ALA A 136 -4.32 16.97 -5.04
C ALA A 136 -3.76 15.64 -5.56
N GLU A 137 -3.79 14.59 -4.75
CA GLU A 137 -3.32 13.26 -5.16
C GLU A 137 -4.22 12.66 -6.25
N LEU A 138 -5.55 12.82 -6.13
CA LEU A 138 -6.50 12.42 -7.17
C LEU A 138 -6.26 13.17 -8.49
N GLY A 139 -5.89 14.45 -8.43
CA GLY A 139 -5.44 15.24 -9.58
C GLY A 139 -4.13 14.72 -10.17
N GLY A 140 -3.14 14.45 -9.32
CA GLY A 140 -1.82 13.93 -9.71
C GLY A 140 -1.91 12.57 -10.40
N MET A 141 -2.82 11.69 -9.97
CA MET A 141 -3.10 10.42 -10.67
C MET A 141 -3.48 10.66 -12.13
N ARG A 142 -4.37 11.61 -12.37
CA ARG A 142 -4.86 11.96 -13.71
C ARG A 142 -3.76 12.55 -14.58
N GLU A 143 -2.95 13.45 -14.02
CA GLU A 143 -1.80 14.04 -14.71
C GLU A 143 -0.76 12.96 -15.09
N GLY A 144 -0.58 11.96 -14.22
CA GLY A 144 0.25 10.79 -14.46
C GLY A 144 -0.34 9.75 -15.43
N ARG A 145 -1.49 10.02 -16.05
CA ARG A 145 -2.25 9.08 -16.89
C ARG A 145 -2.61 7.76 -16.18
N LEU A 146 -2.78 7.83 -14.86
CA LEU A 146 -3.39 6.76 -14.08
C LEU A 146 -4.88 7.08 -13.99
N GLU A 147 -5.73 6.13 -14.34
CA GLU A 147 -7.18 6.28 -14.23
C GLU A 147 -7.60 6.05 -12.78
N PRO A 148 -8.08 7.08 -12.06
CA PRO A 148 -8.61 6.88 -10.72
C PRO A 148 -9.92 6.10 -10.80
N ASP A 149 -10.05 5.08 -9.97
CA ASP A 149 -11.24 4.23 -9.89
C ASP A 149 -12.21 4.69 -8.79
N ALA A 150 -13.30 3.96 -8.61
CA ALA A 150 -14.31 4.27 -7.60
C ALA A 150 -13.72 4.39 -6.18
N VAL A 151 -12.68 3.63 -5.84
CA VAL A 151 -12.03 3.70 -4.52
C VAL A 151 -11.39 5.07 -4.32
N SER A 152 -10.63 5.54 -5.31
CA SER A 152 -10.03 6.87 -5.32
C SER A 152 -11.06 7.99 -5.17
N TRP A 153 -12.14 7.94 -5.96
CA TRP A 153 -13.19 8.97 -5.91
C TRP A 153 -13.93 8.97 -4.57
N ASN A 154 -14.33 7.80 -4.07
CA ASN A 154 -15.06 7.67 -2.81
C ASN A 154 -14.20 8.13 -1.62
N ALA A 155 -12.90 7.85 -1.64
CA ALA A 155 -11.97 8.33 -0.63
C ALA A 155 -11.87 9.87 -0.63
N ALA A 156 -11.71 10.50 -1.79
CA ALA A 156 -11.67 11.96 -1.90
C ALA A 156 -13.00 12.62 -1.50
N LEU A 157 -14.12 12.01 -1.85
CA LEU A 157 -15.45 12.44 -1.43
C LEU A 157 -15.63 12.36 0.08
N GLY A 158 -15.32 11.21 0.67
CA GLY A 158 -15.34 11.01 2.12
C GLY A 158 -14.49 12.04 2.86
N ALA A 159 -13.30 12.37 2.32
CA ALA A 159 -12.44 13.43 2.85
C ALA A 159 -13.12 14.81 2.85
N CYS A 160 -13.74 15.18 1.73
CA CYS A 160 -14.43 16.46 1.56
C CYS A 160 -15.61 16.59 2.53
N SER A 161 -16.44 15.55 2.64
CA SER A 161 -17.63 15.55 3.50
C SER A 161 -17.25 15.55 4.98
N ALA A 162 -16.24 14.76 5.37
CA ALA A 162 -15.69 14.78 6.72
C ALA A 162 -15.09 16.15 7.12
N SER A 163 -14.75 16.99 6.13
CA SER A 163 -14.21 18.34 6.28
C SER A 163 -15.23 19.45 6.00
N ARG A 164 -16.53 19.10 5.86
CA ARG A 164 -17.66 20.00 5.57
C ARG A 164 -17.50 20.80 4.27
N GLN A 165 -16.75 20.27 3.31
CA GLN A 165 -16.55 20.87 1.99
C GLN A 165 -17.59 20.36 0.98
N TRP A 166 -18.87 20.63 1.25
CA TRP A 166 -20.00 20.11 0.48
C TRP A 166 -19.99 20.54 -0.99
N ALA A 167 -19.59 21.77 -1.27
CA ALA A 167 -19.46 22.26 -2.65
C ALA A 167 -18.43 21.44 -3.45
N MET A 168 -17.30 21.09 -2.82
CA MET A 168 -16.29 20.25 -3.44
C MET A 168 -16.75 18.80 -3.59
N ALA A 169 -17.46 18.26 -2.60
CA ALA A 169 -18.03 16.91 -2.67
C ALA A 169 -19.06 16.79 -3.81
N ALA A 170 -19.96 17.76 -3.95
CA ALA A 170 -20.94 17.80 -5.05
C ALA A 170 -20.27 17.91 -6.44
N ALA A 171 -19.22 18.73 -6.55
CA ALA A 171 -18.46 18.86 -7.79
C ALA A 171 -17.74 17.55 -8.16
N LEU A 172 -17.11 16.89 -7.19
CA LEU A 172 -16.46 15.58 -7.36
C LEU A 172 -17.46 14.51 -7.82
N LEU A 173 -18.65 14.44 -7.23
CA LEU A 173 -19.69 13.48 -7.61
C LEU A 173 -20.19 13.68 -9.04
N THR A 174 -20.36 14.94 -9.44
CA THR A 174 -20.77 15.27 -10.81
C THR A 174 -19.70 14.82 -11.81
N GLU A 175 -18.43 15.03 -11.51
CA GLU A 175 -17.32 14.56 -12.37
C GLU A 175 -17.19 13.03 -12.37
N MET A 176 -17.39 12.38 -11.22
CA MET A 176 -17.41 10.91 -11.11
C MET A 176 -18.50 10.30 -11.99
N ALA A 177 -19.72 10.85 -11.93
CA ALA A 177 -20.85 10.42 -12.77
C ALA A 177 -20.59 10.65 -14.26
N ARG A 178 -19.98 11.79 -14.64
CA ARG A 178 -19.61 12.09 -16.03
C ARG A 178 -18.63 11.08 -16.62
N ARG A 179 -17.82 10.45 -15.77
CA ARG A 179 -16.83 9.43 -16.15
C ARG A 179 -17.37 8.00 -16.15
N GLY A 180 -18.64 7.80 -15.79
CA GLY A 180 -19.23 6.47 -15.71
C GLY A 180 -18.73 5.64 -14.52
N CYS A 181 -18.13 6.27 -13.50
CA CYS A 181 -17.85 5.61 -12.24
C CYS A 181 -19.10 5.73 -11.35
N GLU A 182 -19.66 4.61 -10.91
CA GLU A 182 -20.84 4.64 -10.04
C GLU A 182 -20.43 5.02 -8.60
N PRO A 183 -20.97 6.13 -8.04
CA PRO A 183 -20.75 6.47 -6.64
C PRO A 183 -21.40 5.41 -5.75
N ASP A 184 -20.70 4.98 -4.71
CA ASP A 184 -21.30 4.08 -3.73
C ASP A 184 -22.27 4.84 -2.80
N LEU A 185 -23.02 4.10 -1.97
CA LEU A 185 -23.99 4.69 -1.04
C LEU A 185 -23.32 5.65 -0.04
N VAL A 186 -22.04 5.45 0.26
CA VAL A 186 -21.26 6.32 1.16
C VAL A 186 -20.95 7.64 0.47
N ALA A 187 -20.55 7.61 -0.80
CA ALA A 187 -20.31 8.77 -1.64
C ALA A 187 -21.57 9.60 -1.88
N LEU A 188 -22.73 8.95 -2.09
CA LEU A 188 -24.02 9.62 -2.22
C LEU A 188 -24.48 10.27 -0.91
N ALA A 189 -24.34 9.59 0.22
CA ALA A 189 -24.64 10.15 1.54
C ALA A 189 -23.70 11.30 1.92
N ALA A 190 -22.46 11.29 1.42
CA ALA A 190 -21.48 12.36 1.55
C ALA A 190 -21.82 13.64 0.77
N ALA A 191 -22.78 13.58 -0.17
CA ALA A 191 -23.19 14.70 -1.01
C ALA A 191 -24.34 15.54 -0.45
N LEU A 192 -25.17 14.90 0.38
CA LEU A 192 -26.46 15.38 0.87
C LEU A 192 -26.33 16.00 2.27
#